data_AF-A0A917GVI5-F1
#
_entry.id   AF-A0A917GVI5-F1
#
_cell.length_a   1.000
_cell.length_b   1.000
_cell.length_c   1.000
_cell.angle_alpha   90.00
_cell.angle_beta   90.00
_cell.angle_gamma   90.00
#
_symmetry.space_group_name_H-M   'P 1'
#
loop_
_entity.id
_entity.type
_entity.pdbx_description
1 polymer ?
#
loop_
_entity_poly.entity_id
_entity_poly.type
_entity_poly.pdbx_seq_one_letter_code
_entity_poly.pdbx_strand_id
1 'polypeptide(L)'
;MSNNGSTGLGVLAGAALGAVLGILFAPEKGSVTRQRIADQAELQKEKLSSSAAGLRDKIAHTVSVEKHSLNDKVESIVTDASYKAEDVITTLEAKLKDLKAKNKQFQKTV
;
A
#
# COMPACT_ATOMS: atom_id res chain seq x y z
N MET A 1 22.45 -6.30 -6.04
CA MET A 1 20.96 -6.29 -6.16
C MET A 1 20.40 -7.16 -5.05
N SER A 2 19.59 -6.60 -4.13
CA SER A 2 18.33 -7.20 -3.67
C SER A 2 17.71 -6.43 -2.49
N ASN A 3 16.56 -5.78 -2.73
CA ASN A 3 15.53 -5.42 -1.75
C ASN A 3 14.15 -5.53 -2.41
N ASN A 4 13.79 -6.74 -2.86
CA ASN A 4 12.56 -7.00 -3.64
C ASN A 4 11.31 -7.33 -2.78
N GLY A 5 11.46 -7.45 -1.45
CA GLY A 5 10.35 -7.73 -0.53
C GLY A 5 9.35 -6.56 -0.38
N SER A 6 9.79 -5.31 -0.53
CA SER A 6 8.93 -4.12 -0.40
C SER A 6 8.14 -3.81 -1.67
N THR A 7 8.65 -4.13 -2.86
CA THR A 7 7.89 -3.97 -4.12
C THR A 7 6.89 -5.10 -4.29
N GLY A 8 7.23 -6.35 -3.93
CA GLY A 8 6.28 -7.46 -3.88
C GLY A 8 5.22 -7.26 -2.81
N LEU A 9 5.58 -6.82 -1.61
CA LEU A 9 4.62 -6.43 -0.57
C LEU A 9 3.87 -5.15 -0.95
N GLY A 10 4.45 -4.23 -1.72
CA GLY A 10 3.78 -3.05 -2.26
C GLY A 10 2.81 -3.39 -3.40
N VAL A 11 3.13 -4.41 -4.20
CA VAL A 11 2.25 -4.96 -5.24
C VAL A 11 1.21 -5.89 -4.64
N LEU A 12 1.51 -6.64 -3.58
CA LEU A 12 0.56 -7.51 -2.88
C LEU A 12 -0.29 -6.73 -1.90
N ALA A 13 0.25 -5.76 -1.17
CA ALA A 13 -0.54 -4.81 -0.41
C ALA A 13 -1.27 -3.88 -1.38
N GLY A 14 -0.68 -3.47 -2.50
CA GLY A 14 -1.37 -2.71 -3.55
C GLY A 14 -2.45 -3.53 -4.23
N ALA A 15 -2.25 -4.83 -4.45
CA ALA A 15 -3.23 -5.74 -5.00
C ALA A 15 -4.25 -6.19 -3.95
N ALA A 16 -3.88 -6.30 -2.68
CA ALA A 16 -4.80 -6.67 -1.60
C ALA A 16 -5.64 -5.47 -1.20
N LEU A 17 -5.05 -4.29 -1.01
CA LEU A 17 -5.77 -3.03 -0.89
C LEU A 17 -6.59 -2.80 -2.16
N GLY A 18 -6.03 -3.03 -3.35
CA GLY A 18 -6.74 -2.91 -4.62
C GLY A 18 -7.91 -3.89 -4.76
N ALA A 19 -7.74 -5.14 -4.31
CA ALA A 19 -8.78 -6.17 -4.34
C ALA A 19 -9.84 -5.91 -3.27
N VAL A 20 -9.44 -5.51 -2.07
CA VAL A 20 -10.35 -5.12 -0.98
C VAL A 20 -11.17 -3.92 -1.40
N LEU A 21 -10.53 -2.86 -1.91
CA LEU A 21 -11.22 -1.69 -2.45
C LEU A 21 -12.08 -2.05 -3.66
N GLY A 22 -11.60 -2.94 -4.55
CA GLY A 22 -12.35 -3.40 -5.72
C GLY A 22 -13.60 -4.19 -5.35
N ILE A 23 -13.52 -5.10 -4.38
CA ILE A 23 -14.65 -5.88 -3.88
C ILE A 23 -15.63 -4.98 -3.11
N LEU A 24 -15.15 -4.02 -2.32
CA LEU A 24 -16.00 -3.08 -1.60
C LEU A 24 -16.76 -2.14 -2.54
N PHE A 25 -16.13 -1.72 -3.64
CA PHE A 25 -16.75 -0.81 -4.60
C PHE A 25 -17.73 -1.53 -5.56
N ALA A 26 -17.49 -2.80 -5.87
CA ALA A 26 -18.34 -3.61 -6.75
C ALA A 26 -18.64 -5.01 -6.14
N PRO A 27 -19.66 -5.12 -5.28
CA PRO A 27 -19.97 -6.36 -4.60
C PRO A 27 -20.79 -7.32 -5.48
N GLU A 28 -20.25 -8.53 -5.71
CA GLU A 28 -20.98 -9.67 -6.27
C GLU A 28 -21.52 -10.59 -5.17
N LYS A 29 -22.52 -11.43 -5.51
CA LYS A 29 -23.00 -12.48 -4.60
C LYS A 29 -21.86 -13.48 -4.34
N GLY A 30 -21.56 -13.77 -3.07
CA GLY A 30 -20.41 -14.61 -2.70
C GLY A 30 -20.42 -16.03 -3.28
N SER A 31 -21.59 -16.60 -3.60
CA SER A 31 -21.69 -17.89 -4.30
C SER A 31 -21.08 -17.84 -5.71
N VAL A 32 -21.23 -16.71 -6.39
CA VAL A 32 -20.69 -16.46 -7.73
C VAL A 32 -19.19 -16.21 -7.65
N THR A 33 -18.71 -15.43 -6.67
CA THR A 33 -17.26 -15.16 -6.50
C THR A 33 -16.48 -16.45 -6.26
N ARG A 34 -16.98 -17.37 -5.44
CA ARG A 34 -16.31 -18.65 -5.18
C ARG A 34 -16.20 -19.51 -6.45
N GLN A 35 -17.27 -19.61 -7.22
CA GLN A 35 -17.28 -20.37 -8.48
C GLN A 35 -16.30 -19.75 -9.48
N ARG A 36 -16.32 -18.42 -9.62
CA ARG A 36 -15.40 -17.70 -10.52
C ARG A 36 -13.93 -17.84 -10.13
N ILE A 37 -13.57 -17.89 -8.85
CA ILE A 37 -12.18 -18.14 -8.42
C ILE A 37 -11.72 -19.53 -8.86
N ALA A 38 -12.57 -20.55 -8.71
CA ALA A 38 -12.24 -21.92 -9.11
C ALA A 38 -11.99 -22.02 -10.62
N ASP A 39 -12.92 -21.50 -11.42
CA ASP A 39 -12.84 -21.56 -12.88
C ASP A 39 -11.65 -20.74 -13.43
N GLN A 40 -11.36 -19.58 -12.81
CA GLN A 40 -10.26 -18.71 -13.23
C GLN A 40 -8.89 -19.25 -12.83
N ALA A 41 -8.76 -19.96 -11.70
CA ALA A 41 -7.49 -20.53 -11.26
C ALA A 41 -6.95 -21.57 -12.25
N GLU A 42 -7.83 -22.38 -12.84
CA GLU A 42 -7.48 -23.42 -13.80
C GLU A 42 -7.03 -22.83 -15.14
N LEU A 43 -7.77 -21.83 -15.65
CA LEU A 43 -7.53 -21.23 -16.96
C LEU A 43 -6.35 -20.24 -16.98
N GLN A 44 -6.07 -19.54 -15.87
CA GLN A 44 -5.02 -18.52 -15.82
C GLN A 44 -3.62 -19.09 -15.68
N LYS A 45 -3.48 -20.33 -15.19
CA LYS A 45 -2.18 -20.95 -14.91
C LYS A 45 -1.28 -21.04 -16.16
N GLU A 46 -1.85 -21.43 -17.31
CA GLU A 46 -1.08 -21.64 -18.53
C GLU A 46 -0.76 -20.33 -19.26
N LYS A 47 -1.74 -19.42 -19.33
CA LYS A 47 -1.62 -18.14 -20.06
C LYS A 47 -0.76 -17.10 -19.35
N LEU A 48 -0.77 -17.07 -18.02
CA LEU A 48 0.02 -16.11 -17.24
C LEU A 48 1.52 -16.34 -17.42
N SER A 49 1.93 -17.59 -17.64
CA SER A 49 3.34 -17.96 -17.80
C SER A 49 3.98 -17.34 -19.05
N SER A 50 3.28 -17.34 -20.18
CA SER A 50 3.78 -16.82 -21.45
C SER A 50 3.73 -15.28 -21.49
N SER A 51 2.66 -14.66 -21.00
CA SER A 51 2.50 -13.19 -21.02
C SER A 51 3.36 -12.47 -19.98
N ALA A 52 3.66 -13.10 -18.84
CA ALA A 52 4.53 -12.50 -17.84
C ALA A 52 5.97 -12.35 -18.33
N ALA A 53 6.43 -13.18 -19.27
CA ALA A 53 7.76 -13.06 -19.86
C ALA A 53 7.91 -11.78 -20.70
N GLY A 54 6.95 -11.51 -21.61
CA GLY A 54 6.99 -10.30 -22.44
C GLY A 54 6.71 -8.99 -21.69
N LEU A 55 5.92 -9.04 -20.62
CA LEU A 55 5.64 -7.88 -19.77
C LEU A 55 6.89 -7.44 -18.98
N ARG A 56 7.73 -8.40 -18.57
CA ARG A 56 8.96 -8.13 -17.83
C ARG A 56 9.98 -7.36 -18.66
N ASP A 57 10.14 -7.70 -19.94
CA ASP A 57 11.08 -7.00 -20.81
C ASP A 57 10.65 -5.55 -21.13
N LYS A 58 9.35 -5.29 -21.31
CA LYS A 58 8.83 -3.92 -21.55
C LYS A 58 8.91 -3.03 -20.32
N ILE A 59 8.67 -3.58 -19.12
CA ILE A 59 8.80 -2.84 -17.87
C ILE A 59 10.28 -2.53 -17.59
N ALA A 60 11.19 -3.47 -17.87
CA ALA A 60 12.64 -3.27 -17.70
C ALA A 60 13.18 -2.12 -18.58
N HIS A 61 12.70 -2.01 -19.82
CA HIS A 61 13.11 -0.93 -20.71
C HIS A 61 12.52 0.44 -20.28
N THR A 62 11.24 0.49 -19.91
CA THR A 62 10.53 1.74 -19.56
C THR A 62 11.01 2.33 -18.24
N VAL A 63 11.21 1.50 -17.22
CA VAL A 63 11.71 1.95 -15.91
C VAL A 63 13.14 2.45 -16.01
N SER A 64 13.94 1.95 -16.97
CA SER A 64 15.32 2.43 -17.19
C SER A 64 15.36 3.85 -17.75
N VAL A 65 14.36 4.25 -18.53
CA VAL A 65 14.24 5.62 -19.08
C VAL A 65 13.62 6.59 -18.06
N GLU A 66 12.66 6.14 -17.26
CA GLU A 66 11.95 6.99 -16.28
C GLU A 66 12.60 7.04 -14.88
N LYS A 67 13.71 6.33 -14.66
CA LYS A 67 14.41 6.22 -13.37
C LYS A 67 14.72 7.56 -12.70
N HIS A 68 15.09 8.58 -13.47
CA HIS A 68 15.41 9.89 -12.91
C HIS A 68 14.16 10.60 -12.36
N SER A 69 13.06 10.62 -13.12
CA SER A 69 11.76 11.20 -12.75
C SER A 69 11.08 10.50 -11.58
N LEU A 70 11.25 9.17 -11.48
CA LEU A 70 10.75 8.37 -10.37
C LEU A 70 11.54 8.65 -9.09
N ASN A 71 12.86 8.80 -9.17
CA ASN A 71 13.68 9.18 -8.01
C ASN A 71 13.25 10.54 -7.46
N ASP A 72 13.03 11.54 -8.32
CA ASP A 72 12.63 12.88 -7.88
C ASP A 72 11.22 12.88 -7.25
N LYS A 73 10.26 12.10 -7.82
CA LYS A 73 8.92 11.90 -7.25
C LYS A 73 8.92 11.13 -5.93
N VAL A 74 9.85 10.20 -5.76
CA VAL A 74 9.95 9.43 -4.51
C VAL A 74 10.65 10.25 -3.42
N GLU A 75 11.70 11.00 -3.76
CA GLU A 75 12.38 11.93 -2.85
C GLU A 75 11.39 12.95 -2.29
N SER A 76 10.57 13.56 -3.15
CA SER A 76 9.53 14.52 -2.73
C SER A 76 8.44 13.90 -1.86
N ILE A 77 7.94 12.70 -2.19
CA ILE A 77 6.96 11.99 -1.33
C ILE A 77 7.56 11.65 0.04
N VAL A 78 8.84 11.28 0.10
CA VAL A 78 9.53 10.95 1.35
C VAL A 78 9.76 12.20 2.19
N THR A 79 10.15 13.31 1.57
CA THR A 79 10.29 14.59 2.26
C THR A 79 8.94 15.08 2.80
N ASP A 80 7.87 15.02 1.99
CA ASP A 80 6.52 15.43 2.39
C ASP A 80 5.93 14.53 3.49
N ALA A 81 6.18 13.22 3.42
CA ALA A 81 5.77 12.27 4.44
C ALA A 81 6.53 12.47 5.76
N SER A 82 7.84 12.78 5.70
CA SER A 82 8.66 13.04 6.88
C SER A 82 8.21 14.31 7.60
N TYR A 83 7.94 15.37 6.84
CA TYR A 83 7.44 16.62 7.40
C TYR A 83 6.05 16.45 8.02
N LYS A 84 5.13 15.76 7.33
CA LYS A 84 3.79 15.44 7.87
C LYS A 84 3.85 14.52 9.08
N ALA A 85 4.82 13.60 9.15
CA ALA A 85 4.99 12.73 10.29
C ALA A 85 5.50 13.50 11.53
N GLU A 86 6.45 14.42 11.38
CA GLU A 86 6.94 15.26 12.49
C GLU A 86 5.85 16.18 13.06
N ASP A 87 5.03 16.78 12.20
CA ASP A 87 3.88 17.60 12.62
C ASP A 87 2.83 16.75 13.37
N VAL A 88 2.60 15.51 12.91
CA VAL A 88 1.73 14.57 13.61
C VAL A 88 2.33 14.15 14.96
N ILE A 89 3.63 13.86 15.05
CA ILE A 89 4.28 13.45 16.30
C ILE A 89 4.22 14.59 17.33
N THR A 90 4.56 15.81 16.93
CA THR A 90 4.53 16.97 17.83
C THR A 90 3.12 17.31 18.31
N THR A 91 2.11 17.23 17.43
CA THR A 91 0.70 17.40 17.83
C THR A 91 0.21 16.28 18.74
N LEU A 92 0.67 15.04 18.54
CA LEU A 92 0.39 13.92 19.43
C LEU A 92 1.03 14.14 20.81
N GLU A 93 2.30 14.54 20.90
CA GLU A 93 2.99 14.81 22.17
C GLU A 93 2.32 15.96 22.96
N ALA A 94 1.92 17.02 22.27
CA ALA A 94 1.20 18.14 22.87
C ALA A 94 -0.14 17.68 23.44
N LYS A 95 -0.92 16.90 22.68
CA LYS A 95 -2.18 16.31 23.16
C LYS A 95 -1.95 15.31 24.29
N LEU A 96 -0.92 14.47 24.22
CA LEU A 96 -0.62 13.48 25.26
C LEU A 96 -0.22 14.16 26.58
N LYS A 97 0.54 15.26 26.51
CA LYS A 97 0.87 16.10 27.67
C LYS A 97 -0.37 16.78 28.25
N ASP A 98 -1.26 17.33 27.42
CA ASP A 98 -2.52 17.94 27.86
C ASP A 98 -3.47 16.91 28.49
N LEU A 99 -3.61 15.72 27.88
CA LEU A 99 -4.38 14.62 28.43
C LEU A 99 -3.80 14.15 29.78
N LYS A 100 -2.47 14.05 29.90
CA LYS A 100 -1.81 13.64 31.16
C LYS A 100 -1.94 14.69 32.26
N ALA A 101 -1.89 15.99 31.91
CA ALA A 101 -2.12 17.09 32.84
C ALA A 101 -3.58 17.16 33.31
N LYS A 102 -4.53 17.07 32.38
CA LYS A 102 -5.98 17.00 32.69
C LYS A 102 -6.30 15.80 33.57
N ASN A 103 -5.78 14.61 33.25
CA ASN A 103 -5.98 13.42 34.06
C ASN A 103 -5.45 13.60 35.51
N LYS A 104 -4.28 14.23 35.67
CA LYS A 104 -3.73 14.54 37.02
C LYS A 104 -4.54 15.58 37.79
N GLN A 105 -5.22 16.51 37.11
CA GLN A 105 -6.14 17.46 37.76
C GLN A 105 -7.43 16.76 38.22
N PHE A 106 -8.02 15.90 37.38
CA PHE A 106 -9.19 15.10 37.75
C PHE A 106 -8.91 14.13 38.91
N GLN A 107 -7.70 13.57 39.00
CA GLN A 107 -7.30 12.71 40.13
C GLN A 107 -7.02 13.46 41.45
N LYS A 108 -6.94 14.79 41.44
CA LYS A 108 -6.74 15.62 42.65
C LYS A 108 -8.01 16.31 43.14
N THR A 109 -9.09 16.25 42.37
CA THR A 109 -10.39 16.87 42.68
C THR A 109 -11.42 15.83 43.17
N VAL A 110 -11.00 14.58 43.36
CA VAL A 110 -11.73 13.51 44.07
C VAL A 110 -10.92 13.16 45.31
#